data_AF-A0A921GAQ2-F1
#
_entry.id   AF-A0A921GAQ2-F1
#
_cell.length_a   1.000
_cell.length_b   1.000
_cell.length_c   1.000
_cell.angle_alpha   90.00
_cell.angle_beta   90.00
_cell.angle_gamma   90.00
#
_symmetry.space_group_name_H-M   'P 1'
#
loop_
_entity.id
_entity.type
_entity.pdbx_description
1 polymer ?
#
loop_
_entity_poly.entity_id
_entity_poly.type
_entity_poly.pdbx_seq_one_letter_code
_entity_poly.pdbx_strand_id
1 'polypeptide(L)' 'MIDFKSEVLKIKDQMIEDIKMLCAIPSTQDDNTVAEFAPFGKANRQALDAMLKIGKRDGFKVEDVDGYAGHI' A
#
# COMPACT_ATOMS: atom_id res chain seq x y z
N MET A 1 -29.44 -9.15 -9.49
CA MET A 1 -28.09 -9.00 -10.08
C MET A 1 -27.42 -7.84 -9.36
N ILE A 2 -26.16 -7.97 -8.94
CA ILE A 2 -25.45 -6.89 -8.24
C ILE A 2 -25.08 -5.80 -9.25
N ASP A 3 -25.35 -4.54 -8.92
CA ASP A 3 -24.86 -3.39 -9.69
C ASP A 3 -23.47 -2.99 -9.18
N PHE A 4 -22.44 -3.57 -9.78
CA PHE A 4 -21.04 -3.29 -9.42
C PHE A 4 -20.64 -1.83 -9.65
N LYS A 5 -21.28 -1.11 -10.59
CA LYS A 5 -20.96 0.30 -10.81
C LYS A 5 -21.42 1.13 -9.61
N SER A 6 -22.62 0.87 -9.10
CA SER A 6 -23.12 1.53 -7.89
C SER A 6 -22.23 1.23 -6.68
N GLU A 7 -21.81 -0.02 -6.48
CA GLU A 7 -20.94 -0.39 -5.36
C GLU A 7 -19.57 0.31 -5.42
N VAL A 8 -18.92 0.39 -6.60
CA VAL A 8 -17.65 1.11 -6.75
C VAL A 8 -17.82 2.60 -6.48
N LEU A 9 -18.92 3.22 -6.94
CA LEU A 9 -19.17 4.65 -6.72
C LEU A 9 -19.30 5.02 -5.24
N LYS A 10 -19.74 4.09 -4.38
CA LYS A 10 -19.81 4.32 -2.93
C LYS A 10 -18.43 4.48 -2.27
N ILE A 11 -17.41 3.84 -2.83
CA ILE A 11 -16.05 3.83 -2.25
C ILE A 11 -15.04 4.69 -3.05
N LYS A 12 -15.49 5.30 -4.15
CA LYS A 12 -14.64 6.03 -5.10
C LYS A 12 -13.72 7.05 -4.42
N ASP A 13 -14.27 7.88 -3.53
CA ASP A 13 -13.49 8.95 -2.92
C ASP A 13 -12.40 8.41 -2.00
N GLN A 14 -12.70 7.36 -1.22
CA GLN A 14 -11.71 6.68 -0.39
C GLN A 14 -10.61 6.02 -1.25
N MET A 15 -10.98 5.36 -2.35
CA MET A 15 -10.00 4.79 -3.28
C MET A 15 -9.07 5.85 -3.87
N ILE A 16 -9.61 7.02 -4.24
CA ILE A 16 -8.81 8.13 -4.78
C ILE A 16 -7.83 8.66 -3.72
N GLU A 17 -8.26 8.82 -2.47
CA GLU A 17 -7.39 9.29 -1.39
C GLU A 17 -6.28 8.27 -1.08
N ASP A 18 -6.57 6.98 -1.11
CA ASP A 18 -5.55 5.94 -0.93
C ASP A 18 -4.52 5.95 -2.06
N ILE A 19 -4.97 6.08 -3.32
CA ILE A 19 -4.07 6.19 -4.48
C ILE A 19 -3.20 7.45 -4.36
N LYS A 20 -3.77 8.60 -4.01
CA LYS A 20 -3.00 9.84 -3.81
C LYS A 20 -1.95 9.68 -2.72
N MET A 21 -2.31 9.05 -1.60
CA MET A 21 -1.38 8.77 -0.50
C MET A 21 -0.19 7.93 -0.98
N LEU A 22 -0.46 6.84 -1.71
CA LEU A 22 0.59 5.98 -2.25
C LEU A 22 1.46 6.71 -3.28
N CYS A 23 0.87 7.45 -4.22
CA CYS A 23 1.61 8.22 -5.22
C CYS A 23 2.44 9.36 -4.64
N ALA A 24 2.09 9.87 -3.45
CA ALA A 24 2.87 10.92 -2.77
C ALA A 24 4.18 10.38 -2.17
N ILE A 25 4.33 9.06 -2.05
CA ILE A 25 5.56 8.43 -1.57
C ILE A 25 6.51 8.27 -2.77
N PRO A 26 7.70 8.89 -2.78
CA PRO A 26 8.66 8.74 -3.87
C PRO A 26 9.40 7.39 -3.74
N SER A 27 8.66 6.29 -3.83
CA SER A 27 9.12 4.92 -3.64
C SER A 27 9.89 4.42 -4.87
N THR A 28 11.01 5.07 -5.16
CA THR A 28 12.03 4.59 -6.09
C THR A 28 13.12 3.89 -5.31
N GLN A 29 13.79 2.90 -5.93
CA GLN A 29 14.92 2.23 -5.29
C GLN A 29 16.02 3.22 -4.93
N ASP A 30 16.48 3.16 -3.68
CA ASP A 30 17.56 3.99 -3.15
C ASP A 30 18.47 3.15 -2.25
N ASP A 31 19.61 2.75 -2.82
CA ASP A 31 20.58 1.88 -2.16
C ASP A 31 21.25 2.55 -0.94
N ASN A 32 21.25 3.89 -0.86
CA ASN A 32 21.85 4.62 0.25
C ASN A 32 21.04 4.51 1.55
N THR A 33 19.76 4.15 1.44
CA THR A 33 18.84 4.04 2.58
C THR A 33 18.40 2.59 2.83
N VAL A 34 19.08 1.62 2.23
CA VAL A 34 18.86 0.20 2.48
C VAL A 34 19.16 -0.13 3.93
N ALA A 35 18.26 -0.89 4.55
CA ALA A 35 18.38 -1.36 5.92
C ALA A 35 17.67 -2.73 6.07
N GLU A 36 17.83 -3.34 7.24
CA GLU A 36 17.02 -4.49 7.64
C GLU A 36 15.52 -4.15 7.51
N PHE A 37 14.74 -5.04 6.89
CA PHE A 37 13.32 -4.83 6.54
C PHE A 37 13.04 -3.69 5.54
N ALA A 38 14.07 -3.08 4.94
CA ALA A 38 13.94 -2.06 3.89
C ALA A 38 14.95 -2.33 2.75
N PRO A 39 14.86 -3.49 2.07
CA PRO A 39 15.86 -3.96 1.11
C PRO A 39 15.98 -3.10 -0.16
N PHE A 40 14.98 -2.25 -0.42
CA PHE A 40 14.93 -1.36 -1.59
C PHE A 40 15.01 0.12 -1.20
N GLY A 41 15.38 0.43 0.04
CA GLY A 41 15.45 1.79 0.56
C GLY A 41 14.21 2.22 1.36
N LYS A 42 14.35 3.33 2.09
CA LYS A 42 13.37 3.81 3.07
C LYS A 42 12.01 4.16 2.45
N ALA A 43 11.99 4.78 1.27
CA ALA A 43 10.74 5.18 0.63
C ALA A 43 9.92 3.97 0.14
N ASN A 44 10.59 2.91 -0.32
CA ASN A 44 9.92 1.65 -0.68
C ASN A 44 9.31 0.96 0.54
N ARG A 45 10.02 0.94 1.67
CA ARG A 45 9.46 0.48 2.95
C ARG A 45 8.20 1.25 3.33
N GLN A 46 8.23 2.58 3.23
CA GLN A 46 7.08 3.43 3.54
C GLN A 46 5.86 3.15 2.65
N ALA A 47 6.07 2.90 1.36
CA ALA A 47 4.99 2.52 0.46
C ALA A 47 4.39 1.16 0.79
N LEU A 48 5.22 0.17 1.13
CA LEU A 48 4.77 -1.14 1.60
C LEU A 48 3.93 -1.02 2.89
N ASP A 49 4.42 -0.24 3.87
CA ASP A 49 3.70 0.02 5.12
C ASP A 49 2.32 0.67 4.89
N ALA A 50 2.25 1.64 3.98
CA ALA A 50 1.00 2.29 3.62
C ALA A 50 0.00 1.29 3.00
N MET A 51 0.45 0.43 2.08
CA MET A 51 -0.39 -0.57 1.44
C MET A 51 -0.89 -1.64 2.42
N LEU A 52 -0.01 -2.15 3.29
CA LEU A 52 -0.38 -3.11 4.33
C LEU A 52 -1.40 -2.50 5.32
N LYS A 53 -1.27 -1.21 5.64
CA LYS A 53 -2.24 -0.50 6.48
C LYS A 53 -3.61 -0.37 5.82
N ILE A 54 -3.66 -0.12 4.51
CA ILE A 54 -4.90 -0.11 3.71
C ILE A 54 -5.57 -1.49 3.78
N GLY A 55 -4.80 -2.57 3.52
CA GLY A 55 -5.30 -3.94 3.61
C GLY A 55 -5.91 -4.26 4.99
N LYS A 56 -5.19 -3.94 6.08
CA LYS A 56 -5.72 -4.12 7.45
C LYS A 56 -7.00 -3.33 7.70
N ARG A 57 -7.06 -2.07 7.26
CA ARG A 57 -8.24 -1.19 7.42
C ARG A 57 -9.46 -1.79 6.73
N ASP A 58 -9.27 -2.37 5.55
CA ASP A 58 -10.35 -2.93 4.73
C ASP A 58 -10.71 -4.37 5.15
N GLY A 59 -10.10 -4.89 6.22
CA GLY A 59 -10.43 -6.17 6.84
C GLY A 59 -9.67 -7.37 6.28
N PHE A 60 -8.65 -7.15 5.45
CA PHE A 60 -7.78 -8.22 4.96
C PHE A 60 -6.81 -8.71 6.04
N LYS A 61 -6.44 -9.98 5.95
CA LYS A 61 -5.29 -10.50 6.68
C LYS A 61 -4.05 -10.07 5.91
N VAL A 62 -3.11 -9.44 6.60
CA VAL A 62 -1.89 -9.00 5.94
C VAL A 62 -0.65 -9.56 6.61
N GLU A 63 0.36 -9.85 5.81
CA GLU A 63 1.66 -10.33 6.27
C GLU A 63 2.76 -9.53 5.57
N ASP A 64 3.78 -9.16 6.33
CA ASP A 64 5.01 -8.56 5.82
C ASP A 64 6.06 -9.66 5.70
N VAL A 65 6.63 -9.80 4.51
CA VAL A 65 7.67 -10.79 4.21
C VAL A 65 9.01 -10.06 4.20
N ASP A 66 9.57 -9.87 5.39
CA ASP A 66 10.89 -9.26 5.63
C ASP A 66 11.12 -7.90 4.93
N GLY A 67 10.07 -7.13 4.70
CA GLY A 67 10.11 -5.86 3.97
C GLY A 67 10.28 -5.97 2.45
N TYR A 68 10.34 -7.20 1.91
CA TYR A 68 10.44 -7.46 0.47
C TYR A 68 9.07 -7.43 -0.21
N ALA A 69 8.05 -7.96 0.46
CA ALA A 69 6.71 -8.10 -0.10
C ALA A 69 5.62 -8.06 0.97
N GLY A 70 4.40 -7.77 0.54
CA GLY A 70 3.19 -7.85 1.34
C GLY A 70 2.22 -8.88 0.79
N HIS A 71 1.65 -9.71 1.66
CA HIS A 71 0.50 -10.55 1.37
C HIS A 71 -0.75 -9.84 1.94
N ILE A 72 -1.81 -9.68 1.14
CA ILE A 72 -3.06 -8.98 1.47
C ILE A 72 -4.24 -9.77 0.90
#